data_AF-A0A7W6T454-F1
#
_entry.id   AF-A0A7W6T454-F1
#
_cell.length_a   1.000
_cell.length_b   1.000
_cell.length_c   1.000
_cell.angle_alpha   90.00
_cell.angle_beta   90.00
_cell.angle_gamma   90.00
#
_symmetry.space_group_name_H-M   'P 1'
#
loop_
_entity.id
_entity.type
_entity.pdbx_description
1 polymer ?
#
loop_
_entity_poly.entity_id
_entity_poly.type
_entity_poly.pdbx_seq_one_letter_code
_entity_poly.pdbx_strand_id
1 'polypeptide(L)'
;MSEISALHPKDDGSDLRFVAGDDKTPLKHHIEKYDSLLGEALLWVAVPNLQPGAKTDIWLYSGNKKAVATSDPKGTYDPDTLLVYHFNERGTPALDASVWANNAQSVGQPADGSLIGTGLRFDGRGVLTLPAASSLALSDNAAFTWSAWIKPGAMQPNAALYSRRDGANGLVIGLDNGVPFVEVTNAESAQRSGTAAPLAPNGWHHVAVVANGGHVVLYLDGSPYASLAATLPALSTNATVGGDAAPASPVASAAAAQPSSAADGAAAPDASAPAPEAATVAAAAMAGFVGDIDELQLAKVARSPGFIKFVATGQGPNQAKLVSFSVDEETASWLSGYFAVILKSVTLDGWIVIGILLILAVVSWVVMYDRASYLNKQAKANARFMKSFRELAADLTMLDRGDADEIWTLGGRIDEVDAKMMQASSLYRIYHIGASEIRHRFAGKGERIPVLSAASIAAIRAALDGGSVKETQRLNRLMVVLTIAISGGPFLGLLGTVVGVMITFAAIAASGDVNVNAIAPGIAAALVATVAGLGVAIPALFGYNYLISRIKDLTTDIQVFVDEFVTKMAEFYSADQIERSIAAE
;
A
#
# COMPACT_ATOMS: atom_id res chain seq x y z
N MET A 1 -7.38 16.56 7.00
CA MET A 1 -5.99 16.32 7.39
C MET A 1 -5.85 14.82 7.70
N SER A 2 -4.82 14.14 7.19
CA SER A 2 -4.64 12.71 7.38
C SER A 2 -3.17 12.33 7.22
N GLU A 3 -2.70 11.38 8.01
CA GLU A 3 -1.39 10.74 7.91
C GLU A 3 -1.22 10.12 6.51
N ILE A 4 -0.27 10.62 5.73
CA ILE A 4 0.01 10.14 4.38
C ILE A 4 1.31 9.32 4.44
N SER A 5 1.20 8.00 4.34
CA SER A 5 2.37 7.15 4.08
C SER A 5 2.75 7.28 2.61
N ALA A 6 3.53 8.30 2.28
CA ALA A 6 4.10 8.48 0.95
C ALA A 6 5.28 7.51 0.75
N LEU A 7 5.38 6.88 -0.43
CA LEU A 7 6.52 6.04 -0.82
C LEU A 7 7.79 6.89 -0.94
N HIS A 8 8.56 6.96 0.14
CA HIS A 8 9.87 7.60 0.22
C HIS A 8 9.94 9.05 -0.31
N PRO A 9 9.11 9.97 0.22
CA PRO A 9 9.29 11.40 -0.02
C PRO A 9 10.69 11.85 0.41
N LYS A 10 11.14 12.99 -0.09
CA LYS A 10 12.38 13.62 0.40
C LYS A 10 12.29 13.90 1.89
N ASP A 11 13.44 14.01 2.54
CA ASP A 11 13.54 14.30 3.98
C ASP A 11 12.93 15.67 4.36
N ASP A 12 12.64 16.53 3.39
CA ASP A 12 11.99 17.83 3.53
C ASP A 12 10.58 17.91 2.90
N GLY A 13 10.07 16.82 2.31
CA GLY A 13 8.77 16.77 1.64
C GLY A 13 8.67 17.63 0.37
N SER A 14 9.77 18.20 -0.14
CA SER A 14 9.76 19.15 -1.26
C SER A 14 9.32 18.55 -2.60
N ASP A 15 9.30 17.21 -2.70
CA ASP A 15 8.88 16.46 -3.88
C ASP A 15 7.38 16.11 -3.90
N LEU A 16 6.63 16.41 -2.84
CA LEU A 16 5.19 16.16 -2.80
C LEU A 16 4.47 16.96 -3.88
N ARG A 17 3.56 16.29 -4.61
CA ARG A 17 2.68 16.92 -5.61
C ARG A 17 1.27 16.41 -5.47
N PHE A 18 0.33 17.34 -5.48
CA PHE A 18 -1.10 17.03 -5.51
C PHE A 18 -1.64 17.35 -6.90
N VAL A 19 -2.38 16.41 -7.48
CA VAL A 19 -2.99 16.53 -8.81
C VAL A 19 -4.46 16.16 -8.68
N ALA A 20 -5.34 16.88 -9.37
CA ALA A 20 -6.77 16.56 -9.37
C ALA A 20 -7.04 15.18 -10.01
N GLY A 21 -8.25 14.64 -9.84
CA GLY A 21 -8.63 13.33 -10.38
C GLY A 21 -8.55 13.18 -11.91
N ASP A 22 -8.29 14.26 -12.66
CA ASP A 22 -7.97 14.21 -14.09
C ASP A 22 -6.53 13.79 -14.40
N ASP A 23 -5.73 13.60 -13.35
CA ASP A 23 -4.31 13.26 -13.36
C ASP A 23 -3.45 14.25 -14.17
N LYS A 24 -3.89 15.51 -14.28
CA LYS A 24 -3.22 16.54 -15.07
C LYS A 24 -3.15 17.88 -14.38
N THR A 25 -4.19 18.25 -13.65
CA THR A 25 -4.31 19.59 -13.07
C THR A 25 -3.60 19.65 -11.72
N PRO A 26 -2.46 20.36 -11.60
CA PRO A 26 -1.76 20.47 -10.33
C PRO A 26 -2.58 21.29 -9.33
N LEU A 27 -2.70 20.80 -8.11
CA LEU A 27 -3.35 21.51 -7.01
C LEU A 27 -2.30 22.28 -6.22
N LYS A 28 -2.65 23.52 -5.89
CA LYS A 28 -1.85 24.33 -4.97
C LYS A 28 -1.91 23.70 -3.59
N HIS A 29 -0.76 23.66 -2.93
CA HIS A 29 -0.64 23.07 -1.61
C HIS A 29 0.48 23.76 -0.85
N HIS A 30 0.47 23.59 0.46
CA HIS A 30 1.63 23.87 1.27
C HIS A 30 1.76 22.87 2.42
N ILE A 31 3.00 22.79 2.91
CA ILE A 31 3.39 21.95 4.02
C ILE A 31 3.38 22.83 5.26
N GLU A 32 2.56 22.46 6.24
CA GLU A 32 2.52 23.12 7.52
C GLU A 32 3.55 22.53 8.48
N LYS A 33 3.56 21.20 8.59
CA LYS A 33 4.53 20.43 9.37
C LYS A 33 4.96 19.21 8.58
N TYR A 34 6.24 18.90 8.65
CA TYR A 34 6.80 17.67 8.09
C TYR A 34 7.83 17.11 9.06
N ASP A 35 7.63 15.87 9.46
CA ASP A 35 8.56 15.12 10.31
C ASP A 35 8.94 13.82 9.58
N SER A 36 10.12 13.82 8.96
CA SER A 36 10.65 12.67 8.23
C SER A 36 11.04 11.50 9.13
N LEU A 37 11.30 11.74 10.41
CA LEU A 37 11.66 10.69 11.37
C LEU A 37 10.43 9.91 11.82
N LEU A 38 9.31 10.63 12.03
CA LEU A 38 8.03 10.03 12.39
C LEU A 38 7.19 9.62 11.18
N GLY A 39 7.57 10.06 9.97
CA GLY A 39 6.78 9.84 8.76
C GLY A 39 5.45 10.62 8.76
N GLU A 40 5.38 11.73 9.49
CA GLU A 40 4.17 12.54 9.66
C GLU A 40 4.24 13.81 8.81
N ALA A 41 3.14 14.14 8.12
CA ALA A 41 3.02 15.39 7.38
C ALA A 41 1.63 16.01 7.56
N LEU A 42 1.62 17.32 7.86
CA LEU A 42 0.44 18.16 7.93
C LEU A 42 0.44 19.07 6.71
N LEU A 43 -0.56 18.88 5.85
CA LEU A 43 -0.57 19.40 4.48
C LEU A 43 -1.92 20.05 4.19
N TRP A 44 -1.87 21.21 3.54
CA TRP A 44 -3.04 21.92 3.04
C TRP A 44 -3.07 21.85 1.53
N VAL A 45 -4.22 21.51 0.95
CA VAL A 45 -4.40 21.37 -0.49
C VAL A 45 -5.64 22.15 -0.92
N ALA A 46 -5.47 23.02 -1.91
CA ALA A 46 -6.55 23.79 -2.50
C ALA A 46 -7.35 22.90 -3.47
N VAL A 47 -8.46 22.35 -2.98
CA VAL A 47 -9.35 21.50 -3.78
C VAL A 47 -10.55 22.32 -4.26
N PRO A 48 -10.67 22.62 -5.56
CA PRO A 48 -11.78 23.42 -6.07
C PRO A 48 -13.09 22.63 -6.11
N ASN A 49 -14.22 23.34 -6.00
CA ASN A 49 -15.56 22.87 -6.38
C ASN A 49 -16.07 21.60 -5.67
N LEU A 50 -15.70 21.36 -4.42
CA LEU A 50 -16.24 20.25 -3.63
C LEU A 50 -17.77 20.31 -3.52
N GLN A 51 -18.46 19.24 -3.94
CA GLN A 51 -19.91 19.14 -3.88
C GLN A 51 -20.35 18.26 -2.69
N PRO A 52 -21.43 18.62 -1.98
CA PRO A 52 -21.96 17.79 -0.89
C PRO A 52 -22.27 16.36 -1.36
N GLY A 53 -21.70 15.36 -0.68
CA GLY A 53 -21.94 13.94 -0.97
C GLY A 53 -21.23 13.38 -2.21
N ALA A 54 -20.53 14.22 -3.00
CA ALA A 54 -19.73 13.77 -4.12
C ALA A 54 -18.33 13.33 -3.66
N LYS A 55 -17.78 12.30 -4.30
CA LYS A 55 -16.37 11.95 -4.16
C LYS A 55 -15.54 12.81 -5.11
N THR A 56 -14.40 13.30 -4.63
CA THR A 56 -13.42 14.04 -5.44
C THR A 56 -12.08 13.34 -5.29
N ASP A 57 -11.59 12.78 -6.39
CA ASP A 57 -10.32 12.07 -6.41
C ASP A 57 -9.16 13.08 -6.51
N ILE A 58 -8.08 12.80 -5.78
CA ILE A 58 -6.84 13.59 -5.76
C ILE A 58 -5.69 12.60 -5.74
N TRP A 59 -4.74 12.79 -6.63
CA TRP A 59 -3.50 12.03 -6.68
C TRP A 59 -2.41 12.72 -5.88
N LEU A 60 -1.66 11.93 -5.13
CA LEU A 60 -0.43 12.37 -4.48
C LEU A 60 0.76 11.65 -5.13
N TYR A 61 1.70 12.44 -5.63
CA TYR A 61 2.97 11.95 -6.15
C TYR A 61 4.13 12.32 -5.21
N SER A 62 5.09 11.41 -5.07
CA SER A 62 6.30 11.54 -4.26
C SER A 62 7.42 10.63 -4.81
N GLY A 63 8.64 10.71 -4.27
CA GLY A 63 9.77 9.85 -4.63
C GLY A 63 10.74 10.45 -5.66
N ASN A 64 10.48 11.67 -6.15
CA ASN A 64 11.35 12.32 -7.13
C ASN A 64 12.44 13.18 -6.46
N LYS A 65 13.63 12.60 -6.28
CA LYS A 65 14.79 13.28 -5.68
C LYS A 65 15.26 14.54 -6.40
N LYS A 66 14.87 14.74 -7.67
CA LYS A 66 15.23 15.94 -8.46
C LYS A 66 14.15 17.03 -8.44
N ALA A 67 12.99 16.76 -7.85
CA ALA A 67 11.90 17.73 -7.78
C ALA A 67 12.29 18.96 -6.96
N VAL A 68 11.92 20.15 -7.42
CA VAL A 68 12.07 21.42 -6.70
C VAL A 68 10.87 21.63 -5.79
N ALA A 69 11.02 22.34 -4.66
CA ALA A 69 9.87 22.67 -3.80
C ALA A 69 8.79 23.47 -4.57
N THR A 70 7.52 23.07 -4.43
CA THR A 70 6.35 23.75 -5.04
C THR A 70 5.32 24.22 -4.01
N SER A 71 5.70 24.27 -2.74
CA SER A 71 4.84 24.77 -1.67
C SER A 71 4.42 26.22 -1.96
N ASP A 72 3.13 26.49 -1.96
CA ASP A 72 2.51 27.79 -2.21
C ASP A 72 1.44 28.10 -1.15
N PRO A 73 1.82 28.52 0.07
CA PRO A 73 0.88 28.83 1.14
C PRO A 73 -0.15 29.87 0.73
N LYS A 74 0.32 30.96 0.11
CA LYS A 74 -0.52 32.08 -0.33
C LYS A 74 -1.55 31.68 -1.37
N GLY A 75 -1.17 30.81 -2.30
CA GLY A 75 -2.08 30.29 -3.32
C GLY A 75 -2.97 29.14 -2.85
N THR A 76 -2.79 28.64 -1.62
CA THR A 76 -3.64 27.56 -1.07
C THR A 76 -5.00 28.08 -0.60
N TYR A 77 -5.11 29.38 -0.32
CA TYR A 77 -6.33 30.04 0.10
C TYR A 77 -6.88 30.95 -1.01
N ASP A 78 -8.21 31.07 -1.08
CA ASP A 78 -8.82 32.03 -2.01
C ASP A 78 -8.61 33.48 -1.54
N PRO A 79 -8.66 34.48 -2.44
CA PRO A 79 -8.41 35.88 -2.10
C PRO A 79 -9.41 36.51 -1.12
N ASP A 80 -10.54 35.85 -0.85
CA ASP A 80 -11.52 36.32 0.13
C ASP A 80 -11.16 35.93 1.56
N THR A 81 -10.24 34.97 1.75
CA THR A 81 -9.58 34.71 3.03
C THR A 81 -8.55 35.81 3.29
N LEU A 82 -8.83 36.63 4.28
CA LEU A 82 -8.05 37.80 4.66
C LEU A 82 -6.89 37.48 5.61
N LEU A 83 -7.01 36.41 6.40
CA LEU A 83 -6.03 36.03 7.40
C LEU A 83 -6.12 34.54 7.66
N VAL A 84 -4.95 33.89 7.76
CA VAL A 84 -4.80 32.51 8.26
C VAL A 84 -3.59 32.45 9.17
N TYR A 85 -3.80 32.13 10.44
CA TYR A 85 -2.72 31.81 11.38
C TYR A 85 -2.76 30.35 11.77
N HIS A 86 -1.67 29.65 11.45
CA HIS A 86 -1.39 28.29 11.92
C HIS A 86 -0.61 28.26 13.24
N PHE A 87 -0.07 29.40 13.70
CA PHE A 87 0.68 29.53 14.97
C PHE A 87 1.92 28.63 15.12
N ASN A 88 2.55 28.23 14.01
CA ASN A 88 3.75 27.40 14.03
C ASN A 88 5.04 28.16 14.39
N GLU A 89 4.98 29.49 14.43
CA GLU A 89 6.12 30.32 14.81
C GLU A 89 6.44 30.24 16.30
N ARG A 90 7.74 30.25 16.65
CA ARG A 90 8.21 30.30 18.04
C ARG A 90 8.95 31.60 18.32
N GLY A 91 8.51 32.32 19.35
CA GLY A 91 9.16 33.56 19.79
C GLY A 91 9.08 34.73 18.81
N THR A 92 8.25 34.61 17.76
CA THR A 92 7.99 35.67 16.78
C THR A 92 6.48 35.80 16.57
N PRO A 93 5.99 36.95 16.05
CA PRO A 93 4.57 37.11 15.79
C PRO A 93 4.07 36.11 14.74
N ALA A 94 2.82 35.66 14.90
CA ALA A 94 2.18 34.74 13.96
C ALA A 94 2.18 35.33 12.54
N LEU A 95 2.59 34.51 11.56
CA LEU A 95 2.63 34.92 10.16
C LEU A 95 1.32 34.56 9.48
N ASP A 96 0.82 35.47 8.65
CA ASP A 96 -0.37 35.25 7.84
C ASP A 96 0.00 34.42 6.59
N ALA A 97 -0.60 33.23 6.48
CA ALA A 97 -0.41 32.36 5.33
C ALA A 97 -1.21 32.82 4.09
N SER A 98 -2.12 33.79 4.24
CA SER A 98 -2.89 34.35 3.13
C SER A 98 -2.06 35.27 2.22
N VAL A 99 -2.65 35.67 1.08
CA VAL A 99 -2.03 36.65 0.17
C VAL A 99 -1.87 38.04 0.79
N TRP A 100 -2.60 38.35 1.87
CA TRP A 100 -2.70 39.71 2.43
C TRP A 100 -1.58 40.08 3.40
N ALA A 101 -0.85 39.09 3.93
CA ALA A 101 0.28 39.30 4.84
C ALA A 101 -0.08 40.12 6.10
N ASN A 102 -1.28 39.91 6.65
CA ASN A 102 -1.76 40.57 7.85
C ASN A 102 -1.13 39.96 9.12
N ASN A 103 0.21 39.93 9.23
CA ASN A 103 0.93 39.31 10.34
C ASN A 103 0.58 39.94 11.69
N ALA A 104 0.70 39.17 12.76
CA ALA A 104 0.40 39.65 14.11
C ALA A 104 1.40 40.71 14.55
N GLN A 105 0.97 41.61 15.44
CA GLN A 105 1.81 42.66 16.01
C GLN A 105 2.42 42.27 17.36
N SER A 106 1.91 41.22 17.99
CA SER A 106 2.44 40.68 19.26
C SER A 106 2.80 39.20 19.13
N VAL A 107 3.68 38.76 20.02
CA VAL A 107 4.10 37.36 20.16
C VAL A 107 3.19 36.68 21.17
N GLY A 108 2.57 35.57 20.79
CA GLY A 108 1.81 34.75 21.75
C GLY A 108 2.63 33.59 22.32
N GLN A 109 2.09 32.91 23.32
CA GLN A 109 2.72 31.74 23.93
C GLN A 109 2.37 30.49 23.11
N PRO A 110 3.35 29.69 22.65
CA PRO A 110 3.05 28.50 21.88
C PRO A 110 2.33 27.45 22.74
N ALA A 111 1.34 26.79 22.15
CA ALA A 111 0.69 25.59 22.67
C ALA A 111 1.20 24.37 21.90
N ASP A 112 2.21 23.68 22.44
CA ASP A 112 2.73 22.44 21.84
C ASP A 112 1.66 21.33 21.89
N GLY A 113 1.53 20.57 20.82
CA GLY A 113 0.56 19.47 20.73
C GLY A 113 -0.88 19.96 20.66
N SER A 114 -1.12 21.07 19.97
CA SER A 114 -2.47 21.57 19.66
C SER A 114 -3.18 20.67 18.65
N LEU A 115 -4.33 21.12 18.13
CA LEU A 115 -5.12 20.31 17.22
C LEU A 115 -4.37 20.02 15.93
N ILE A 116 -3.74 21.04 15.36
CA ILE A 116 -2.95 20.97 14.14
C ILE A 116 -1.61 21.68 14.42
N GLY A 117 -0.50 20.94 14.34
CA GLY A 117 0.81 21.53 14.58
C GLY A 117 0.96 22.15 15.98
N THR A 118 1.28 23.44 16.02
CA THR A 118 1.42 24.24 17.24
C THR A 118 0.34 25.31 17.27
N GLY A 119 -0.39 25.44 18.38
CA GLY A 119 -1.38 26.51 18.54
C GLY A 119 -0.88 27.66 19.40
N LEU A 120 -1.81 28.48 19.88
CA LEU A 120 -1.54 29.60 20.78
C LEU A 120 -2.23 29.41 22.14
N ARG A 121 -1.48 29.56 23.23
CA ARG A 121 -1.97 29.48 24.61
C ARG A 121 -2.24 30.85 25.21
N PHE A 122 -3.37 30.97 25.88
CA PHE A 122 -3.77 32.14 26.65
C PHE A 122 -3.98 31.80 28.13
N ASP A 123 -3.47 32.66 29.01
CA ASP A 123 -3.53 32.56 30.48
C ASP A 123 -4.55 33.53 31.10
N GLY A 124 -5.35 34.19 30.27
CA GLY A 124 -6.31 35.22 30.68
C GLY A 124 -5.73 36.62 30.86
N ARG A 125 -4.43 36.82 30.63
CA ARG A 125 -3.76 38.13 30.77
C ARG A 125 -3.19 38.66 29.46
N GLY A 126 -2.61 37.79 28.64
CA GLY A 126 -2.05 38.16 27.33
C GLY A 126 -3.11 38.26 26.23
N VAL A 127 -2.84 39.10 25.22
CA VAL A 127 -3.63 39.15 23.97
C VAL A 127 -2.72 39.09 22.75
N LEU A 128 -3.21 38.46 21.69
CA LEU A 128 -2.60 38.55 20.37
C LEU A 128 -3.23 39.74 19.61
N THR A 129 -2.41 40.66 19.10
CA THR A 129 -2.88 41.86 18.39
C THR A 129 -2.77 41.66 16.89
N LEU A 130 -3.89 41.81 16.19
CA LEU A 130 -3.98 41.85 14.72
C LEU A 130 -3.88 43.30 14.25
N PRO A 131 -3.24 43.56 13.11
CA PRO A 131 -3.03 44.91 12.61
C PRO A 131 -4.35 45.56 12.12
N ALA A 132 -4.45 46.88 12.25
CA ALA A 132 -5.44 47.74 11.60
C ALA A 132 -5.21 47.86 10.08
N ALA A 133 -4.98 46.74 9.39
CA ALA A 133 -4.77 46.71 7.95
C ALA A 133 -6.07 47.04 7.20
N SER A 134 -5.96 47.77 6.09
CA SER A 134 -7.12 48.13 5.26
C SER A 134 -7.84 46.90 4.69
N SER A 135 -7.11 45.81 4.42
CA SER A 135 -7.67 44.52 4.03
C SER A 135 -8.53 43.87 5.11
N LEU A 136 -8.26 44.14 6.38
CA LEU A 136 -9.05 43.64 7.51
C LEU A 136 -10.21 44.57 7.86
N ALA A 137 -10.24 45.81 7.38
CA ALA A 137 -11.29 46.78 7.74
C ALA A 137 -12.69 46.26 7.35
N LEU A 138 -13.62 46.30 8.31
CA LEU A 138 -15.02 45.97 8.07
C LEU A 138 -15.76 47.25 7.70
N SER A 139 -16.44 47.21 6.55
CA SER A 139 -17.38 48.27 6.17
C SER A 139 -18.72 48.05 6.87
N ASP A 140 -19.54 49.09 6.91
CA ASP A 140 -20.90 48.97 7.48
C ASP A 140 -21.71 47.90 6.77
N ASN A 141 -22.34 47.02 7.55
CA ASN A 141 -23.09 45.83 7.08
C ASN A 141 -22.30 44.88 6.15
N ALA A 142 -20.96 44.88 6.24
CA ALA A 142 -20.14 44.00 5.41
C ALA A 142 -20.37 42.52 5.76
N ALA A 143 -20.26 41.67 4.73
CA ALA A 143 -20.14 40.24 4.95
C ALA A 143 -18.81 39.93 5.64
N PHE A 144 -18.84 38.98 6.58
CA PHE A 144 -17.66 38.63 7.36
C PHE A 144 -17.75 37.19 7.84
N THR A 145 -16.61 36.49 7.84
CA THR A 145 -16.48 35.21 8.54
C THR A 145 -15.25 35.24 9.43
N TRP A 146 -15.43 34.82 10.67
CA TRP A 146 -14.35 34.50 11.61
C TRP A 146 -14.46 33.04 12.01
N SER A 147 -13.36 32.32 12.11
CA SER A 147 -13.36 30.96 12.66
C SER A 147 -12.05 30.63 13.34
N ALA A 148 -12.11 29.81 14.38
CA ALA A 148 -10.94 29.22 15.02
C ALA A 148 -11.32 27.93 15.74
N TRP A 149 -10.33 27.07 15.97
CA TRP A 149 -10.42 26.03 16.97
C TRP A 149 -10.05 26.58 18.33
N ILE A 150 -10.83 26.21 19.35
CA ILE A 150 -10.58 26.61 20.72
C ILE A 150 -10.61 25.39 21.64
N LYS A 151 -9.76 25.40 22.66
CA LYS A 151 -9.78 24.46 23.76
C LYS A 151 -9.94 25.26 25.06
N PRO A 152 -11.17 25.50 25.52
CA PRO A 152 -11.42 26.31 26.70
C PRO A 152 -10.82 25.62 27.94
N GLY A 153 -10.01 26.35 28.71
CA GLY A 153 -9.43 25.87 29.95
C GLY A 153 -10.38 26.10 31.12
N ALA A 154 -10.05 27.09 31.97
CA ALA A 154 -10.93 27.51 33.06
C ALA A 154 -12.15 28.27 32.49
N MET A 155 -13.36 27.87 32.90
CA MET A 155 -14.58 28.60 32.54
C MET A 155 -14.60 29.96 33.23
N GLN A 156 -14.68 31.02 32.43
CA GLN A 156 -14.69 32.40 32.92
C GLN A 156 -15.95 33.13 32.42
N PRO A 157 -16.51 34.04 33.22
CA PRO A 157 -17.57 34.92 32.74
C PRO A 157 -16.99 35.88 31.68
N ASN A 158 -17.73 36.09 30.60
CA ASN A 158 -17.41 37.06 29.54
C ASN A 158 -15.96 37.02 29.01
N ALA A 159 -15.41 35.84 28.74
CA ALA A 159 -14.09 35.70 28.15
C ALA A 159 -14.10 36.01 26.64
N ALA A 160 -13.28 36.94 26.18
CA ALA A 160 -13.18 37.28 24.76
C ALA A 160 -12.21 36.36 24.02
N LEU A 161 -12.69 35.72 22.96
CA LEU A 161 -11.89 34.97 21.99
C LEU A 161 -11.36 35.89 20.91
N TYR A 162 -12.22 36.78 20.40
CA TYR A 162 -11.89 37.82 19.44
C TYR A 162 -12.62 39.09 19.82
N SER A 163 -11.94 40.22 19.75
CA SER A 163 -12.54 41.53 19.92
C SER A 163 -11.99 42.51 18.90
N ARG A 164 -12.87 43.35 18.36
CA ARG A 164 -12.47 44.55 17.62
C ARG A 164 -13.41 45.68 17.99
N ARG A 165 -12.86 46.79 18.47
CA ARG A 165 -13.61 47.97 18.92
C ARG A 165 -13.13 49.22 18.22
N ASP A 166 -14.06 50.03 17.72
CA ASP A 166 -13.82 51.29 17.04
C ASP A 166 -14.74 52.37 17.65
N GLY A 167 -14.21 53.11 18.63
CA GLY A 167 -15.02 54.02 19.45
C GLY A 167 -16.12 53.29 20.23
N ALA A 168 -17.38 53.67 19.98
CA ALA A 168 -18.55 53.01 20.57
C ALA A 168 -18.98 51.73 19.84
N ASN A 169 -18.40 51.45 18.67
CA ASN A 169 -18.72 50.27 17.88
C ASN A 169 -17.83 49.10 18.25
N GLY A 170 -18.33 47.87 18.14
CA GLY A 170 -17.52 46.70 18.39
C GLY A 170 -18.14 45.39 17.92
N LEU A 171 -17.27 44.41 17.69
CA LEU A 171 -17.61 43.02 17.47
C LEU A 171 -16.79 42.19 18.46
N VAL A 172 -17.48 41.44 19.31
CA VAL A 172 -16.86 40.51 20.26
C VAL A 172 -17.41 39.11 20.03
N ILE A 173 -16.50 38.14 19.96
CA ILE A 173 -16.80 36.71 19.96
C ILE A 173 -16.18 36.14 21.22
N GLY A 174 -16.96 35.44 22.03
CA GLY A 174 -16.51 35.05 23.36
C GLY A 174 -17.23 33.85 23.93
N LEU A 175 -16.87 33.52 25.17
CA LEU A 175 -17.49 32.51 26.01
C LEU A 175 -17.97 33.14 27.30
N ASP A 176 -19.19 32.85 27.72
CA ASP A 176 -19.69 33.19 29.04
C ASP A 176 -19.93 31.91 29.84
N ASN A 177 -19.00 31.60 30.77
CA ASN A 177 -19.01 30.35 31.53
C ASN A 177 -19.12 29.11 30.61
N GLY A 178 -18.39 29.16 29.49
CA GLY A 178 -18.39 28.10 28.48
C GLY A 178 -19.49 28.20 27.44
N VAL A 179 -20.45 29.12 27.55
CA VAL A 179 -21.48 29.35 26.53
C VAL A 179 -20.94 30.29 25.45
N PRO A 180 -20.76 29.84 24.18
CA PRO A 180 -20.32 30.73 23.12
C PRO A 180 -21.33 31.82 22.81
N PHE A 181 -20.84 33.04 22.58
CA PHE A 181 -21.65 34.16 22.18
C PHE A 181 -20.96 35.03 21.13
N VAL A 182 -21.78 35.77 20.38
CA VAL A 182 -21.35 36.92 19.60
C VAL A 182 -22.10 38.15 20.10
N GLU A 183 -21.37 39.25 20.27
CA GLU A 183 -21.90 40.55 20.66
C GLU A 183 -21.50 41.60 19.61
N VAL A 184 -22.50 42.32 19.13
CA VAL A 184 -22.34 43.46 18.23
C VAL A 184 -22.75 44.72 19.01
N THR A 185 -21.82 45.65 19.17
CA THR A 185 -22.07 46.94 19.81
C THR A 185 -22.06 48.01 18.73
N ASN A 186 -23.10 48.83 18.71
CA ASN A 186 -23.17 50.06 17.94
C ASN A 186 -23.36 51.23 18.93
N ALA A 187 -23.23 52.47 18.47
CA ALA A 187 -23.39 53.67 19.31
C ALA A 187 -24.69 53.70 20.17
N GLU A 188 -25.75 53.02 19.71
CA GLU A 188 -27.09 53.04 20.32
C GLU A 188 -27.43 51.78 21.13
N SER A 189 -26.78 50.63 20.87
CA SER A 189 -27.14 49.37 21.53
C SER A 189 -26.02 48.32 21.48
N ALA A 190 -26.02 47.43 22.49
CA ALA A 190 -25.24 46.20 22.48
C ALA A 190 -26.20 45.01 22.35
N GLN A 191 -26.08 44.26 21.25
CA GLN A 191 -26.90 43.08 21.00
C GLN A 191 -26.04 41.82 21.10
N ARG A 192 -26.52 40.81 21.83
CA ARG A 192 -25.82 39.54 22.03
C ARG A 192 -26.67 38.38 21.55
N SER A 193 -26.03 37.38 20.96
CA SER A 193 -26.69 36.13 20.56
C SER A 193 -27.32 35.40 21.77
N GLY A 194 -28.37 34.63 21.52
CA GLY A 194 -29.01 33.80 22.54
C GLY A 194 -28.06 32.77 23.15
N THR A 195 -28.41 32.27 24.34
CA THR A 195 -27.65 31.25 25.07
C THR A 195 -28.09 29.85 24.67
N ALA A 196 -27.15 28.90 24.69
CA ALA A 196 -27.39 27.48 24.48
C ALA A 196 -26.43 26.64 25.35
N ALA A 197 -26.26 25.35 25.04
CA ALA A 197 -25.48 24.43 25.87
C ALA A 197 -24.00 24.84 25.96
N PRO A 198 -23.39 24.89 27.15
CA PRO A 198 -21.98 25.27 27.31
C PRO A 198 -21.04 24.22 26.72
N LEU A 199 -19.85 24.66 26.32
CA LEU A 199 -18.75 23.81 25.88
C LEU A 199 -18.17 23.02 27.05
N ALA A 200 -17.67 21.82 26.76
CA ALA A 200 -16.92 21.05 27.73
C ALA A 200 -15.52 21.68 27.94
N PRO A 201 -15.04 21.79 29.19
CA PRO A 201 -13.68 22.23 29.44
C PRO A 201 -12.67 21.23 28.86
N ASN A 202 -11.53 21.74 28.41
CA ASN A 202 -10.40 20.99 27.86
C ASN A 202 -10.72 20.14 26.61
N GLY A 203 -11.83 20.39 25.93
CA GLY A 203 -12.16 19.81 24.63
C GLY A 203 -11.91 20.80 23.49
N TRP A 204 -11.41 20.29 22.34
CA TRP A 204 -11.30 21.10 21.12
C TRP A 204 -12.68 21.26 20.47
N HIS A 205 -13.05 22.51 20.20
CA HIS A 205 -14.28 22.89 19.53
C HIS A 205 -13.99 23.90 18.42
N HIS A 206 -14.65 23.75 17.27
CA HIS A 206 -14.57 24.72 16.20
C HIS A 206 -15.67 25.77 16.37
N VAL A 207 -15.28 27.03 16.54
CA VAL A 207 -16.22 28.16 16.64
C VAL A 207 -16.08 29.01 15.39
N ALA A 208 -17.20 29.32 14.76
CA ALA A 208 -17.23 30.24 13.63
C ALA A 208 -18.39 31.22 13.73
N VAL A 209 -18.17 32.45 13.26
CA VAL A 209 -19.18 33.50 13.18
C VAL A 209 -19.26 33.97 11.74
N VAL A 210 -20.46 33.91 11.16
CA VAL A 210 -20.73 34.37 9.79
C VAL A 210 -21.74 35.50 9.86
N ALA A 211 -21.36 36.68 9.39
CA ALA A 211 -22.24 37.83 9.24
C ALA A 211 -22.56 38.08 7.77
N ASN A 212 -23.84 38.33 7.49
CA ASN A 212 -24.32 38.70 6.16
C ASN A 212 -25.67 39.42 6.25
N GLY A 213 -25.78 40.60 5.64
CA GLY A 213 -27.06 41.30 5.46
C GLY A 213 -27.87 41.52 6.74
N GLY A 214 -27.24 42.01 7.82
CA GLY A 214 -27.91 42.25 9.11
C GLY A 214 -28.18 41.00 9.95
N HIS A 215 -27.63 39.85 9.56
CA HIS A 215 -27.74 38.59 10.31
C HIS A 215 -26.36 38.05 10.64
N VAL A 216 -26.17 37.66 11.90
CA VAL A 216 -24.95 37.02 12.39
C VAL A 216 -25.32 35.62 12.90
N VAL A 217 -24.65 34.60 12.40
CA VAL A 217 -24.83 33.21 12.81
C VAL A 217 -23.55 32.71 13.44
N LEU A 218 -23.67 32.23 14.67
CA LEU A 218 -22.62 31.54 15.42
C LEU A 218 -22.77 30.04 15.17
N TYR A 219 -21.71 29.40 14.73
CA TYR A 219 -21.60 27.97 14.48
C TYR A 219 -20.68 27.34 15.53
N LEU A 220 -21.06 26.15 15.98
CA LEU A 220 -20.27 25.29 16.84
C LEU A 220 -20.10 23.93 16.16
N ASP A 221 -18.86 23.48 16.02
CA ASP A 221 -18.49 22.19 15.43
C ASP A 221 -19.16 21.94 14.07
N GLY A 222 -19.22 23.00 13.25
CA GLY A 222 -19.77 22.96 11.90
C GLY A 222 -21.30 23.09 11.81
N SER A 223 -22.01 23.16 12.94
CA SER A 223 -23.47 23.27 12.99
C SER A 223 -23.91 24.65 13.52
N PRO A 224 -25.03 25.22 13.03
CA PRO A 224 -25.57 26.45 13.60
C PRO A 224 -25.85 26.28 15.10
N TYR A 225 -25.37 27.22 15.91
CA TYR A 225 -25.48 27.20 17.37
C TYR A 225 -26.40 28.31 17.89
N ALA A 226 -26.18 29.55 17.45
CA ALA A 226 -27.03 30.69 17.77
C ALA A 226 -27.11 31.66 16.58
N SER A 227 -28.14 32.52 16.59
CA SER A 227 -28.27 33.59 15.60
C SER A 227 -28.58 34.91 16.30
N LEU A 228 -28.18 35.99 15.66
CA LEU A 228 -28.35 37.36 16.11
C LEU A 228 -28.75 38.24 14.91
N ALA A 229 -29.87 38.95 15.04
CA ALA A 229 -30.26 39.97 14.08
C ALA A 229 -29.57 41.29 14.43
N ALA A 230 -28.38 41.49 13.88
CA ALA A 230 -27.54 42.66 14.10
C ALA A 230 -26.75 43.00 12.83
N THR A 231 -26.61 44.30 12.57
CA THR A 231 -25.77 44.82 11.47
C THR A 231 -24.37 45.07 12.00
N LEU A 232 -23.35 44.50 11.36
CA LEU A 232 -21.97 44.79 11.73
C LEU A 232 -21.65 46.26 11.45
N PRO A 233 -21.15 47.02 12.45
CA PRO A 233 -20.71 48.39 12.24
C PRO A 233 -19.39 48.41 11.45
N ALA A 234 -19.06 49.58 10.91
CA ALA A 234 -17.72 49.80 10.38
C ALA A 234 -16.66 49.69 11.50
N LEU A 235 -15.62 48.89 11.28
CA LEU A 235 -14.52 48.65 12.23
C LEU A 235 -13.18 48.65 11.50
N SER A 236 -12.28 49.56 11.87
CA SER A 236 -11.01 49.77 11.17
C SER A 236 -9.77 49.68 12.06
N THR A 237 -9.95 49.66 13.38
CA THR A 237 -8.89 49.58 14.40
C THR A 237 -8.22 48.20 14.48
N ASN A 238 -7.21 48.07 15.34
CA ASN A 238 -6.61 46.78 15.68
C ASN A 238 -7.66 45.83 16.29
N ALA A 239 -7.56 44.55 15.97
CA ALA A 239 -8.32 43.50 16.65
C ALA A 239 -7.43 42.76 17.65
N THR A 240 -8.04 42.14 18.65
CA THR A 240 -7.36 41.31 19.65
C THR A 240 -7.95 39.90 19.67
N VAL A 241 -7.09 38.92 19.94
CA VAL A 241 -7.47 37.52 20.16
C VAL A 241 -7.03 37.10 21.56
N GLY A 242 -7.88 36.33 22.25
CA GLY A 242 -7.67 35.88 23.62
C GLY A 242 -7.93 36.92 24.72
N GLY A 243 -8.49 38.07 24.34
CA GLY A 243 -8.94 39.10 25.27
C GLY A 243 -9.47 40.32 24.53
N ASP A 244 -9.85 41.35 25.28
CA ASP A 244 -10.43 42.58 24.77
C ASP A 244 -9.51 43.76 25.06
N ALA A 245 -9.32 44.62 24.06
CA ALA A 245 -8.75 45.94 24.29
C ALA A 245 -9.88 46.80 24.87
N ALA A 246 -9.86 47.07 26.17
CA ALA A 246 -10.84 47.94 26.82
C ALA A 246 -11.00 49.24 26.00
N PRO A 247 -12.24 49.77 25.81
CA PRO A 247 -12.41 51.05 25.15
C PRO A 247 -11.59 52.10 25.91
N ALA A 248 -10.77 52.85 25.17
CA ALA A 248 -10.12 54.02 25.74
C ALA A 248 -11.22 54.86 26.42
N SER A 249 -11.08 55.10 27.72
CA SER A 249 -12.00 55.97 28.44
C SER A 249 -12.16 57.26 27.65
N PRO A 250 -13.39 57.82 27.53
CA PRO A 250 -13.55 59.10 26.85
C PRO A 250 -12.57 60.07 27.50
N VAL A 251 -11.73 60.68 26.66
CA VAL A 251 -10.72 61.65 27.08
C VAL A 251 -11.47 62.70 27.90
N ALA A 252 -11.33 62.63 29.22
CA ALA A 252 -11.70 63.74 30.07
C ALA A 252 -10.83 64.90 29.61
N SER A 253 -11.44 65.87 28.92
CA SER A 253 -10.80 67.13 28.60
C SER A 253 -10.11 67.61 29.85
N ALA A 254 -8.78 67.72 29.80
CA ALA A 254 -7.97 68.21 30.88
C ALA A 254 -8.39 69.66 31.20
N ALA A 255 -9.32 69.81 32.14
CA ALA A 255 -9.53 71.07 32.82
C ALA A 255 -8.28 71.29 33.68
N ALA A 256 -7.37 72.09 33.14
CA ALA A 256 -6.21 72.59 33.86
C ALA A 256 -6.66 73.19 35.19
N ALA A 257 -6.14 72.64 36.28
CA ALA A 257 -6.21 73.26 37.59
C ALA A 257 -5.45 74.60 37.52
N GLN A 258 -6.14 75.70 37.76
CA GLN A 258 -5.53 76.93 38.25
C GLN A 258 -6.15 77.30 39.61
N PRO A 259 -5.36 77.91 40.51
CA PRO A 259 -5.69 78.00 41.92
C PRO A 259 -6.62 79.16 42.25
N SER A 260 -7.30 78.99 43.38
CA SER A 260 -8.21 79.90 44.07
C SER A 260 -7.72 81.35 44.22
N SER A 261 -8.64 82.30 43.98
CA SER A 261 -8.69 83.60 44.67
C SER A 261 -10.14 84.00 44.93
N ALA A 262 -10.43 84.41 46.16
CA ALA A 262 -11.75 84.79 46.66
C ALA A 262 -12.19 86.20 46.20
N ALA A 263 -13.50 86.41 46.03
CA ALA A 263 -14.34 87.43 46.73
C ALA A 263 -15.57 87.87 45.90
N ASP A 264 -16.71 87.92 46.61
CA ASP A 264 -17.91 88.78 46.50
C ASP A 264 -18.75 88.92 45.22
N GLY A 265 -20.08 88.76 45.39
CA GLY A 265 -21.07 89.63 44.74
C GLY A 265 -22.25 88.98 43.97
N ALA A 266 -23.42 88.93 44.63
CA ALA A 266 -24.80 89.16 44.11
C ALA A 266 -25.33 88.49 42.81
N ALA A 267 -26.37 87.65 43.03
CA ALA A 267 -27.68 87.53 42.35
C ALA A 267 -27.83 87.62 40.80
N ALA A 268 -28.28 86.51 40.17
CA ALA A 268 -29.54 86.35 39.42
C ALA A 268 -29.62 84.92 38.82
N PRO A 269 -30.81 84.29 38.67
CA PRO A 269 -30.93 82.96 38.09
C PRO A 269 -31.17 83.06 36.58
N ASP A 270 -30.32 82.43 35.76
CA ASP A 270 -30.64 82.19 34.36
C ASP A 270 -30.68 80.68 34.11
N ALA A 271 -31.86 80.25 33.66
CA ALA A 271 -32.19 78.87 33.40
C ALA A 271 -31.82 78.52 31.96
N SER A 272 -30.72 77.79 31.79
CA SER A 272 -30.48 77.01 30.58
C SER A 272 -29.82 75.70 30.99
N ALA A 273 -30.68 74.71 31.30
CA ALA A 273 -30.26 73.33 31.49
C ALA A 273 -29.58 72.84 30.20
N PRO A 274 -28.39 72.21 30.28
CA PRO A 274 -27.81 71.55 29.12
C PRO A 274 -28.70 70.34 28.76
N ALA A 275 -28.94 70.16 27.45
CA ALA A 275 -29.61 68.98 26.91
C ALA A 275 -28.91 67.71 27.42
N PRO A 276 -29.64 66.61 27.69
CA PRO A 276 -29.02 65.38 28.18
C PRO A 276 -28.05 64.87 27.11
N GLU A 277 -26.77 64.79 27.46
CA GLU A 277 -25.79 63.98 26.72
C GLU A 277 -26.40 62.59 26.53
N ALA A 278 -26.53 62.17 25.27
CA ALA A 278 -27.05 60.85 24.94
C ALA A 278 -26.16 59.81 25.64
N ALA A 279 -26.74 59.06 26.58
CA ALA A 279 -26.04 58.00 27.29
C ALA A 279 -25.60 56.94 26.29
N THR A 280 -24.31 56.93 25.94
CA THR A 280 -23.70 55.85 25.16
C THR A 280 -23.82 54.56 25.95
N VAL A 281 -24.37 53.51 25.35
CA VAL A 281 -24.42 52.19 25.97
C VAL A 281 -22.98 51.66 26.07
N ALA A 282 -22.43 51.66 27.29
CA ALA A 282 -21.09 51.15 27.52
C ALA A 282 -21.06 49.63 27.30
N ALA A 283 -20.17 49.15 26.43
CA ALA A 283 -19.97 47.73 26.23
C ALA A 283 -19.47 47.06 27.51
N ALA A 284 -19.90 45.82 27.76
CA ALA A 284 -19.48 45.07 28.93
C ALA A 284 -17.97 44.79 28.90
N ALA A 285 -17.31 44.90 30.05
CA ALA A 285 -15.91 44.53 30.19
C ALA A 285 -15.73 43.02 29.97
N MET A 286 -14.81 42.64 29.09
CA MET A 286 -14.51 41.23 28.83
C MET A 286 -13.29 40.78 29.63
N ALA A 287 -13.34 39.55 30.13
CA ALA A 287 -12.18 38.85 30.68
C ALA A 287 -11.26 38.36 29.54
N GLY A 288 -9.98 38.20 29.84
CA GLY A 288 -9.07 37.48 28.94
C GLY A 288 -9.38 35.99 28.96
N PHE A 289 -9.26 35.34 27.80
CA PHE A 289 -9.51 33.91 27.64
C PHE A 289 -8.41 33.05 28.27
N VAL A 290 -8.80 31.96 28.94
CA VAL A 290 -7.89 30.91 29.39
C VAL A 290 -8.13 29.65 28.58
N GLY A 291 -7.11 29.22 27.83
CA GLY A 291 -7.20 28.04 26.97
C GLY A 291 -6.27 28.15 25.77
N ASP A 292 -6.45 27.23 24.82
CA ASP A 292 -5.66 27.21 23.58
C ASP A 292 -6.55 27.60 22.39
N ILE A 293 -5.96 28.28 21.40
CA ILE A 293 -6.58 28.62 20.12
C ILE A 293 -5.68 28.10 19.00
N ASP A 294 -6.30 27.60 17.94
CA ASP A 294 -5.61 27.06 16.77
C ASP A 294 -6.36 27.43 15.48
N GLU A 295 -5.65 27.43 14.34
CA GLU A 295 -6.23 27.63 12.99
C GLU A 295 -7.17 28.85 12.87
N LEU A 296 -6.69 30.04 13.26
CA LEU A 296 -7.48 31.26 13.19
C LEU A 296 -7.61 31.74 11.73
N GLN A 297 -8.85 31.95 11.27
CA GLN A 297 -9.14 32.46 9.93
C GLN A 297 -10.15 33.61 9.93
N LEU A 298 -9.91 34.60 9.06
CA LEU A 298 -10.85 35.69 8.76
C LEU A 298 -11.11 35.74 7.25
N ALA A 299 -12.35 36.00 6.84
CA ALA A 299 -12.72 36.21 5.44
C ALA A 299 -13.68 37.38 5.26
N LYS A 300 -13.58 38.09 4.13
CA LYS A 300 -14.45 39.24 3.76
C LYS A 300 -15.78 38.83 3.13
N VAL A 301 -16.08 37.54 3.12
CA VAL A 301 -17.30 36.97 2.56
C VAL A 301 -18.01 36.14 3.62
N ALA A 302 -19.31 35.95 3.44
CA ALA A 302 -20.09 35.04 4.24
C ALA A 302 -19.84 33.60 3.74
N ARG A 303 -18.99 32.84 4.44
CA ARG A 303 -18.73 31.44 4.09
C ARG A 303 -20.01 30.61 4.26
N SER A 304 -20.25 29.69 3.34
CA SER A 304 -21.46 28.88 3.37
C SER A 304 -21.49 27.95 4.60
N PRO A 305 -22.66 27.56 5.11
CA PRO A 305 -22.76 26.58 6.20
C PRO A 305 -22.03 25.27 5.87
N GLY A 306 -22.04 24.86 4.60
CA GLY A 306 -21.31 23.68 4.12
C GLY A 306 -19.79 23.82 4.24
N PHE A 307 -19.24 25.01 3.94
CA PHE A 307 -17.82 25.30 4.13
C PHE A 307 -17.43 25.24 5.61
N ILE A 308 -18.22 25.87 6.49
CA ILE A 308 -17.97 25.85 7.95
C ILE A 308 -17.98 24.41 8.48
N LYS A 309 -18.94 23.59 8.03
CA LYS A 309 -19.00 22.18 8.40
C LYS A 309 -17.83 21.37 7.85
N PHE A 310 -17.42 21.63 6.61
CA PHE A 310 -16.28 20.96 5.98
C PHE A 310 -14.98 21.24 6.74
N VAL A 311 -14.71 22.50 7.08
CA VAL A 311 -13.55 22.91 7.88
C VAL A 311 -13.56 22.23 9.25
N ALA A 312 -14.68 22.33 10.00
CA ALA A 312 -14.81 21.71 11.32
C ALA A 312 -14.63 20.18 11.29
N THR A 313 -15.14 19.51 10.26
CA THR A 313 -15.02 18.04 10.15
C THR A 313 -13.63 17.62 9.66
N GLY A 314 -13.03 18.39 8.75
CA GLY A 314 -11.75 18.07 8.11
C GLY A 314 -10.51 18.36 8.94
N GLN A 315 -10.61 19.28 9.90
CA GLN A 315 -9.56 19.66 10.84
C GLN A 315 -9.74 19.04 12.24
N GLY A 316 -10.96 18.62 12.59
CA GLY A 316 -11.30 18.23 13.96
C GLY A 316 -10.72 16.90 14.46
N PRO A 317 -10.79 16.66 15.78
CA PRO A 317 -10.22 15.46 16.41
C PRO A 317 -10.99 14.18 16.03
N ASN A 318 -12.30 14.32 15.82
CA ASN A 318 -13.13 13.26 15.25
C ASN A 318 -13.02 13.34 13.73
N GLN A 319 -11.88 12.90 13.19
CA GLN A 319 -11.65 12.80 11.74
C GLN A 319 -12.62 11.76 11.14
N ALA A 320 -13.90 12.13 10.99
CA ALA A 320 -14.79 11.46 10.07
C ALA A 320 -14.15 11.63 8.70
N LYS A 321 -13.51 10.55 8.23
CA LYS A 321 -12.64 10.45 7.05
C LYS A 321 -13.24 11.13 5.82
N LEU A 322 -13.11 12.46 5.72
CA LEU A 322 -13.37 13.21 4.48
C LEU A 322 -12.40 12.77 3.38
N VAL A 323 -11.28 12.17 3.78
CA VAL A 323 -10.27 11.56 2.92
C VAL A 323 -10.29 10.05 3.14
N SER A 324 -10.44 9.31 2.05
CA SER A 324 -10.22 7.87 2.00
C SER A 324 -9.07 7.59 1.05
N PHE A 325 -8.04 6.90 1.51
CA PHE A 325 -6.93 6.49 0.67
C PHE A 325 -7.35 5.30 -0.22
N SER A 326 -7.13 5.41 -1.53
CA SER A 326 -7.17 4.27 -2.45
C SER A 326 -5.85 3.51 -2.39
N VAL A 327 -5.80 2.35 -3.04
CA VAL A 327 -4.57 1.57 -3.16
C VAL A 327 -3.58 2.34 -4.04
N ASP A 328 -2.31 2.40 -3.63
CA ASP A 328 -1.23 3.03 -4.41
C ASP A 328 -1.23 2.49 -5.86
N GLU A 329 -1.35 3.39 -6.84
CA GLU A 329 -1.43 2.98 -8.25
C GLU A 329 -0.05 2.54 -8.81
N GLU A 330 1.05 3.02 -8.22
CA GLU A 330 2.39 2.48 -8.46
C GLU A 330 2.64 1.21 -7.65
N THR A 331 2.06 0.08 -8.06
CA THR A 331 2.71 -1.26 -8.03
C THR A 331 1.87 -2.35 -8.71
N ALA A 332 1.01 -2.01 -9.68
CA ALA A 332 0.30 -3.01 -10.48
C ALA A 332 1.14 -3.54 -11.67
N SER A 333 2.38 -3.96 -11.41
CA SER A 333 3.03 -4.95 -12.26
C SER A 333 3.20 -6.22 -11.44
N TRP A 334 2.41 -7.23 -11.79
CA TRP A 334 2.36 -8.56 -11.19
C TRP A 334 3.72 -9.24 -10.97
N LEU A 335 4.80 -8.73 -11.60
CA LEU A 335 6.16 -9.26 -11.50
C LEU A 335 7.16 -8.38 -10.73
N SER A 336 6.95 -7.07 -10.55
CA SER A 336 8.05 -6.17 -10.12
C SER A 336 7.84 -5.37 -8.84
N GLY A 337 6.61 -5.15 -8.37
CA GLY A 337 6.34 -4.34 -7.19
C GLY A 337 6.52 -5.12 -5.89
N TYR A 338 5.45 -5.78 -5.46
CA TYR A 338 5.41 -6.54 -4.22
C TYR A 338 6.42 -7.68 -4.17
N PHE A 339 6.63 -8.39 -5.28
CA PHE A 339 7.58 -9.50 -5.33
C PHE A 339 9.02 -9.05 -5.11
N ALA A 340 9.44 -7.90 -5.67
CA ALA A 340 10.80 -7.38 -5.49
C ALA A 340 11.04 -6.86 -4.07
N VAL A 341 10.05 -6.22 -3.46
CA VAL A 341 10.12 -5.77 -2.06
C VAL A 341 10.24 -6.96 -1.11
N ILE A 342 9.46 -8.02 -1.36
CA ILE A 342 9.52 -9.25 -0.56
C ILE A 342 10.88 -9.95 -0.74
N LEU A 343 11.38 -10.09 -1.98
CA LEU A 343 12.69 -10.72 -2.25
C LEU A 343 13.86 -9.99 -1.57
N LYS A 344 13.82 -8.65 -1.56
CA LYS A 344 14.82 -7.84 -0.84
C LYS A 344 14.79 -8.04 0.67
N SER A 345 13.64 -8.47 1.20
CA SER A 345 13.43 -8.68 2.64
C SER A 345 13.75 -10.12 3.08
N VAL A 346 14.17 -10.99 2.17
CA VAL A 346 14.57 -12.38 2.48
C VAL A 346 15.88 -12.39 3.25
N THR A 347 15.86 -13.05 4.41
CA THR A 347 17.05 -13.25 5.26
C THR A 347 18.07 -14.18 4.58
N LEU A 348 19.31 -14.17 5.09
CA LEU A 348 20.38 -15.02 4.53
C LEU A 348 19.99 -16.51 4.53
N ASP A 349 19.34 -16.99 5.59
CA ASP A 349 18.87 -18.38 5.72
C ASP A 349 17.81 -18.72 4.66
N GLY A 350 16.90 -17.78 4.38
CA GLY A 350 15.92 -17.92 3.31
C GLY A 350 16.60 -18.05 1.94
N TRP A 351 17.64 -17.26 1.68
CA TRP A 351 18.43 -17.37 0.44
C TRP A 351 19.18 -18.69 0.33
N ILE A 352 19.69 -19.25 1.42
CA ILE A 352 20.33 -20.58 1.43
C ILE A 352 19.32 -21.65 1.02
N VAL A 353 18.12 -21.63 1.61
CA VAL A 353 17.04 -22.57 1.27
C VAL A 353 16.62 -22.43 -0.20
N ILE A 354 16.40 -21.20 -0.68
CA ILE A 354 16.06 -20.92 -2.07
C ILE A 354 17.18 -21.40 -3.02
N GLY A 355 18.44 -21.21 -2.65
CA GLY A 355 19.59 -21.70 -3.42
C GLY A 355 19.60 -23.23 -3.56
N ILE A 356 19.34 -23.96 -2.48
CA ILE A 356 19.23 -25.43 -2.50
C ILE A 356 18.05 -25.87 -3.39
N LEU A 357 16.91 -25.19 -3.26
CA LEU A 357 15.73 -25.45 -4.09
C LEU A 357 16.01 -25.20 -5.58
N LEU A 358 16.75 -24.15 -5.94
CA LEU A 358 17.13 -23.88 -7.32
C LEU A 358 18.02 -24.98 -7.89
N ILE A 359 18.99 -25.48 -7.11
CA ILE A 359 19.83 -26.62 -7.54
C ILE A 359 18.94 -27.85 -7.77
N LEU A 360 18.02 -28.14 -6.84
CA LEU A 360 17.09 -29.25 -6.97
C LEU A 360 16.18 -29.11 -8.19
N ALA A 361 15.72 -27.89 -8.50
CA ALA A 361 14.92 -27.58 -9.68
C ALA A 361 15.69 -27.85 -10.98
N VAL A 362 16.92 -27.34 -11.09
CA VAL A 362 17.76 -27.53 -12.28
C VAL A 362 18.06 -29.01 -12.49
N VAL A 363 18.44 -29.73 -11.44
CA VAL A 363 18.69 -31.17 -11.53
C VAL A 363 17.43 -31.92 -11.97
N SER A 364 16.27 -31.60 -11.40
CA SER A 364 14.99 -32.22 -11.76
C SER A 364 14.62 -31.96 -13.22
N TRP A 365 14.79 -30.73 -13.72
CA TRP A 365 14.52 -30.38 -15.11
C TRP A 365 15.45 -31.08 -16.10
N VAL A 366 16.75 -31.15 -15.79
CA VAL A 366 17.72 -31.87 -16.63
C VAL A 366 17.35 -33.35 -16.72
N VAL A 367 17.06 -33.99 -15.58
CA VAL A 367 16.65 -35.41 -15.57
C VAL A 367 15.33 -35.60 -16.32
N MET A 368 14.36 -34.72 -16.12
CA MET A 368 13.06 -34.79 -16.81
C MET A 368 13.24 -34.70 -18.33
N TYR A 369 14.05 -33.75 -18.81
CA TYR A 369 14.31 -33.58 -20.23
C TYR A 369 15.06 -34.78 -20.82
N ASP A 370 16.17 -35.20 -20.19
CA ASP A 370 16.97 -36.34 -20.65
C ASP A 370 16.13 -37.63 -20.68
N ARG A 371 15.37 -37.91 -19.61
CA ARG A 371 14.53 -39.10 -19.54
C ARG A 371 13.36 -39.04 -20.51
N ALA A 372 12.69 -37.92 -20.65
CA ALA A 372 11.61 -37.78 -21.62
C ALA A 372 12.12 -38.04 -23.05
N SER A 373 13.28 -37.47 -23.40
CA SER A 373 13.92 -37.68 -24.70
C SER A 373 14.32 -39.14 -24.90
N TYR A 374 14.98 -39.76 -23.90
CA TYR A 374 15.39 -41.16 -23.95
C TYR A 374 14.20 -42.11 -24.13
N LEU A 375 13.14 -41.98 -23.33
CA LEU A 375 11.96 -42.84 -23.40
C LEU A 375 11.21 -42.66 -24.73
N ASN A 376 11.06 -41.43 -25.21
CA ASN A 376 10.45 -41.17 -26.51
C ASN A 376 11.27 -41.76 -27.67
N LYS A 377 12.62 -41.71 -27.58
CA LYS A 377 13.51 -42.35 -28.55
C LYS A 377 13.38 -43.87 -28.50
N GLN A 378 13.31 -44.47 -27.30
CA GLN A 378 13.09 -45.91 -27.14
C GLN A 378 11.74 -46.35 -27.72
N ALA A 379 10.65 -45.62 -27.47
CA ALA A 379 9.33 -45.95 -28.03
C ALA A 379 9.34 -45.98 -29.56
N LYS A 380 9.97 -44.97 -30.19
CA LYS A 380 10.12 -44.93 -31.66
C LYS A 380 11.00 -46.07 -32.17
N ALA A 381 12.11 -46.36 -31.50
CA ALA A 381 13.01 -47.45 -31.87
C ALA A 381 12.34 -48.82 -31.73
N ASN A 382 11.58 -49.03 -30.65
CA ASN A 382 10.80 -50.25 -30.40
C ASN A 382 9.74 -50.47 -31.48
N ALA A 383 8.98 -49.44 -31.85
CA ALA A 383 7.98 -49.54 -32.89
C ALA A 383 8.59 -49.94 -34.25
N ARG A 384 9.74 -49.34 -34.62
CA ARG A 384 10.46 -49.70 -35.84
C ARG A 384 11.00 -51.13 -35.78
N PHE A 385 11.65 -51.50 -34.67
CA PHE A 385 12.16 -52.85 -34.45
C PHE A 385 11.04 -53.89 -34.54
N MET A 386 9.90 -53.67 -33.87
CA MET A 386 8.76 -54.60 -33.91
C MET A 386 8.18 -54.79 -35.30
N LYS A 387 8.13 -53.72 -36.11
CA LYS A 387 7.72 -53.83 -37.51
C LYS A 387 8.67 -54.74 -38.29
N SER A 388 9.98 -54.51 -38.20
CA SER A 388 10.98 -55.35 -38.84
C SER A 388 10.98 -56.79 -38.31
N PHE A 389 10.83 -57.00 -37.01
CA PHE A 389 10.74 -58.33 -36.38
C PHE A 389 9.51 -59.12 -36.84
N ARG A 390 8.39 -58.44 -37.11
CA ARG A 390 7.19 -59.08 -37.66
C ARG A 390 7.30 -59.39 -39.15
N GLU A 391 8.05 -58.59 -39.89
CA GLU A 391 8.33 -58.80 -41.31
C GLU A 391 9.39 -59.91 -41.55
N LEU A 392 10.31 -60.15 -40.60
CA LEU A 392 11.20 -61.31 -40.63
C LEU A 392 10.44 -62.61 -40.30
N ALA A 393 9.89 -63.25 -41.34
CA ALA A 393 9.06 -64.44 -41.21
C ALA A 393 9.81 -65.78 -41.32
N ALA A 394 11.15 -65.82 -41.44
CA ALA A 394 11.85 -67.08 -41.79
C ALA A 394 13.09 -67.46 -40.95
N ASP A 395 13.74 -66.53 -40.23
CA ASP A 395 14.91 -66.88 -39.39
C ASP A 395 15.03 -65.91 -38.20
N LEU A 396 14.79 -66.44 -36.99
CA LEU A 396 14.85 -65.71 -35.72
C LEU A 396 16.27 -65.35 -35.27
N THR A 397 17.29 -65.75 -36.02
CA THR A 397 18.70 -65.45 -35.76
C THR A 397 19.31 -64.55 -36.84
N MET A 398 18.59 -64.27 -37.94
CA MET A 398 19.13 -63.52 -39.10
C MET A 398 19.57 -62.09 -38.78
N LEU A 399 18.94 -61.42 -37.80
CA LEU A 399 19.31 -60.04 -37.44
C LEU A 399 20.58 -59.93 -36.59
N ASP A 400 21.10 -61.05 -36.09
CA ASP A 400 22.29 -61.08 -35.24
C ASP A 400 23.26 -62.10 -35.82
N ARG A 401 24.01 -61.71 -36.86
CA ARG A 401 25.10 -62.54 -37.42
C ARG A 401 26.46 -62.04 -36.95
N GLY A 402 26.69 -61.92 -35.63
CA GLY A 402 28.00 -62.05 -34.98
C GLY A 402 29.14 -61.07 -35.32
N ASP A 403 29.12 -60.35 -36.44
CA ASP A 403 30.12 -59.37 -36.84
C ASP A 403 29.58 -57.97 -36.62
N ALA A 404 30.27 -57.21 -35.79
CA ALA A 404 29.94 -55.81 -35.51
C ALA A 404 30.15 -54.89 -36.74
N ASP A 405 30.87 -55.36 -37.76
CA ASP A 405 31.33 -54.54 -38.89
C ASP A 405 30.74 -54.92 -40.26
N GLU A 406 29.98 -56.02 -40.38
CA GLU A 406 29.23 -56.35 -41.60
C GLU A 406 27.79 -56.75 -41.28
N ILE A 407 26.93 -55.75 -41.08
CA ILE A 407 25.49 -55.99 -41.07
C ILE A 407 24.97 -55.86 -42.50
N TRP A 408 24.53 -57.00 -43.02
CA TRP A 408 23.59 -57.20 -44.11
C TRP A 408 22.73 -55.96 -44.37
N THR A 409 23.09 -55.16 -45.38
CA THR A 409 22.10 -54.33 -46.04
C THR A 409 21.05 -55.30 -46.56
N LEU A 410 19.82 -55.16 -46.06
CA LEU A 410 18.65 -55.97 -46.44
C LEU A 410 18.34 -55.76 -47.93
N GLY A 411 19.16 -56.33 -48.82
CA GLY A 411 19.18 -55.98 -50.24
C GLY A 411 19.19 -54.47 -50.51
N GLY A 412 19.90 -53.67 -49.71
CA GLY A 412 19.94 -52.20 -49.86
C GLY A 412 18.70 -51.42 -49.36
N ARG A 413 17.84 -51.96 -48.49
CA ARG A 413 16.59 -51.31 -48.06
C ARG A 413 16.56 -50.73 -46.64
N ILE A 414 17.68 -50.68 -45.93
CA ILE A 414 17.76 -50.05 -44.61
C ILE A 414 18.97 -49.13 -44.59
N ASP A 415 18.74 -47.85 -44.30
CA ASP A 415 19.77 -46.82 -44.20
C ASP A 415 20.69 -47.09 -42.98
N GLU A 416 21.97 -46.72 -43.03
CA GLU A 416 22.95 -46.96 -41.95
C GLU A 416 22.51 -46.34 -40.61
N VAL A 417 21.72 -45.27 -40.73
CA VAL A 417 21.06 -44.57 -39.63
C VAL A 417 19.99 -45.43 -38.96
N ASP A 418 19.22 -46.19 -39.73
CA ASP A 418 18.15 -47.05 -39.22
C ASP A 418 18.71 -48.27 -38.49
N ALA A 419 19.82 -48.84 -38.95
CA ALA A 419 20.52 -49.95 -38.27
C ALA A 419 21.05 -49.52 -36.88
N LYS A 420 21.70 -48.36 -36.78
CA LYS A 420 22.18 -47.80 -35.50
C LYS A 420 21.03 -47.43 -34.55
N MET A 421 19.88 -47.00 -35.08
CA MET A 421 18.68 -46.74 -34.26
C MET A 421 18.04 -48.02 -33.74
N MET A 422 18.01 -49.11 -34.51
CA MET A 422 17.48 -50.40 -34.07
C MET A 422 18.34 -51.02 -32.96
N GLN A 423 19.67 -50.93 -33.04
CA GLN A 423 20.58 -51.40 -31.98
C GLN A 423 20.38 -50.68 -30.64
N ALA A 424 19.87 -49.44 -30.68
CA ALA A 424 19.57 -48.67 -29.49
C ALA A 424 18.24 -49.07 -28.81
N SER A 425 17.38 -49.88 -29.44
CA SER A 425 16.08 -50.33 -28.91
C SER A 425 16.23 -51.22 -27.68
N SER A 426 15.30 -51.09 -26.73
CA SER A 426 15.19 -51.98 -25.57
C SER A 426 14.82 -53.40 -26.00
N LEU A 427 13.97 -53.55 -27.02
CA LEU A 427 13.56 -54.83 -27.56
C LEU A 427 14.69 -55.53 -28.31
N TYR A 428 15.50 -54.79 -29.07
CA TYR A 428 16.68 -55.36 -29.73
C TYR A 428 17.68 -55.96 -28.73
N ARG A 429 17.91 -55.29 -27.58
CA ARG A 429 18.77 -55.84 -26.52
C ARG A 429 18.25 -57.17 -25.97
N ILE A 430 16.94 -57.29 -25.79
CA ILE A 430 16.29 -58.51 -25.31
C ILE A 430 16.32 -59.60 -26.39
N TYR A 431 16.04 -59.23 -27.64
CA TYR A 431 16.18 -60.10 -28.81
C TYR A 431 17.59 -60.69 -28.91
N HIS A 432 18.64 -59.88 -28.74
CA HIS A 432 20.02 -60.35 -28.79
C HIS A 432 20.34 -61.37 -27.69
N ILE A 433 19.75 -61.25 -26.49
CA ILE A 433 19.86 -62.27 -25.43
C ILE A 433 19.23 -63.59 -25.90
N GLY A 434 18.03 -63.55 -26.49
CA GLY A 434 17.37 -64.75 -27.02
C GLY A 434 18.13 -65.39 -28.19
N ALA A 435 18.56 -64.57 -29.16
CA ALA A 435 19.27 -65.03 -30.36
C ALA A 435 20.65 -65.61 -30.03
N SER A 436 21.40 -64.99 -29.11
CA SER A 436 22.69 -65.51 -28.67
C SER A 436 22.57 -66.83 -27.90
N GLU A 437 21.54 -66.98 -27.06
CA GLU A 437 21.27 -68.23 -26.33
C GLU A 437 20.89 -69.37 -27.27
N ILE A 438 20.06 -69.09 -28.29
CA ILE A 438 19.73 -70.03 -29.37
C ILE A 438 21.01 -70.44 -30.11
N ARG A 439 21.84 -69.48 -30.54
CA ARG A 439 23.08 -69.75 -31.27
C ARG A 439 24.07 -70.57 -30.45
N HIS A 440 24.28 -70.23 -29.18
CA HIS A 440 25.21 -70.95 -28.31
C HIS A 440 24.82 -72.43 -28.16
N ARG A 441 23.52 -72.73 -28.15
CA ARG A 441 23.00 -74.10 -28.08
C ARG A 441 23.16 -74.89 -29.38
N PHE A 442 23.28 -74.21 -30.52
CA PHE A 442 23.48 -74.82 -31.83
C PHE A 442 24.95 -74.82 -32.31
N ALA A 443 25.84 -74.03 -31.71
CA ALA A 443 27.24 -73.86 -32.09
C ALA A 443 28.13 -75.13 -32.00
N GLY A 444 27.61 -76.25 -31.47
CA GLY A 444 28.35 -77.51 -31.31
C GLY A 444 27.74 -78.75 -31.98
N LYS A 445 26.64 -78.63 -32.74
CA LYS A 445 25.93 -79.78 -33.36
C LYS A 445 25.85 -79.62 -34.88
N GLY A 446 26.98 -79.81 -35.56
CA GLY A 446 27.18 -79.50 -36.97
C GLY A 446 26.47 -80.35 -38.04
N GLU A 447 25.34 -81.00 -37.76
CA GLU A 447 24.61 -81.75 -38.81
C GLU A 447 23.17 -82.18 -38.45
N ARG A 448 22.59 -81.67 -37.35
CA ARG A 448 21.21 -82.02 -36.95
C ARG A 448 20.28 -80.82 -37.10
N ILE A 449 19.10 -81.07 -37.66
CA ILE A 449 18.04 -80.09 -37.82
C ILE A 449 17.74 -79.44 -36.46
N PRO A 450 17.70 -78.10 -36.37
CA PRO A 450 17.62 -77.42 -35.09
C PRO A 450 16.26 -77.65 -34.44
N VAL A 451 16.16 -78.59 -33.49
CA VAL A 451 14.95 -78.81 -32.68
C VAL A 451 15.25 -78.36 -31.25
N LEU A 452 14.43 -77.45 -30.71
CA LEU A 452 14.52 -77.01 -29.32
C LEU A 452 13.61 -77.87 -28.43
N SER A 453 14.15 -78.45 -27.37
CA SER A 453 13.33 -79.16 -26.38
C SER A 453 12.51 -78.17 -25.53
N ALA A 454 11.39 -78.62 -24.95
CA ALA A 454 10.58 -77.81 -24.04
C ALA A 454 11.41 -77.24 -22.86
N ALA A 455 12.38 -78.01 -22.34
CA ALA A 455 13.31 -77.54 -21.32
C ALA A 455 14.25 -76.43 -21.82
N SER A 456 14.62 -76.44 -23.11
CA SER A 456 15.45 -75.40 -23.71
C SER A 456 14.68 -74.10 -23.94
N ILE A 457 13.43 -74.22 -24.40
CA ILE A 457 12.51 -73.08 -24.55
C ILE A 457 12.27 -72.42 -23.18
N ALA A 458 12.05 -73.21 -22.13
CA ALA A 458 11.89 -72.71 -20.77
C ALA A 458 13.14 -71.96 -20.26
N ALA A 459 14.34 -72.48 -20.56
CA ALA A 459 15.59 -71.83 -20.18
C ALA A 459 15.84 -70.51 -20.94
N ILE A 460 15.51 -70.45 -22.24
CA ILE A 460 15.60 -69.23 -23.04
C ILE A 460 14.59 -68.19 -22.53
N ARG A 461 13.35 -68.61 -22.23
CA ARG A 461 12.34 -67.72 -21.61
C ARG A 461 12.84 -67.14 -20.28
N ALA A 462 13.45 -67.95 -19.43
CA ALA A 462 14.03 -67.47 -18.17
C ALA A 462 15.15 -66.42 -18.40
N ALA A 463 15.98 -66.59 -19.43
CA ALA A 463 17.01 -65.62 -19.79
C ALA A 463 16.40 -64.30 -20.32
N LEU A 464 15.36 -64.39 -21.15
CA LEU A 464 14.61 -63.24 -21.66
C LEU A 464 13.90 -62.47 -20.53
N ASP A 465 13.27 -63.18 -19.59
CA ASP A 465 12.65 -62.59 -18.40
C ASP A 465 13.70 -61.86 -17.54
N GLY A 466 14.88 -62.46 -17.36
CA GLY A 466 16.01 -61.81 -16.70
C GLY A 466 16.49 -60.54 -17.43
N GLY A 467 16.47 -60.55 -18.77
CA GLY A 467 16.75 -59.38 -19.61
C GLY A 467 15.69 -58.28 -19.46
N SER A 468 14.41 -58.66 -19.42
CA SER A 468 13.26 -57.78 -19.21
C SER A 468 13.35 -57.03 -17.88
N VAL A 469 13.71 -57.73 -16.79
CA VAL A 469 13.91 -57.11 -15.47
C VAL A 469 15.04 -56.08 -15.51
N LYS A 470 16.20 -56.41 -16.10
CA LYS A 470 17.34 -55.48 -16.22
C LYS A 470 17.00 -54.24 -17.04
N GLU A 471 16.24 -54.42 -18.13
CA GLU A 471 15.83 -53.31 -18.97
C GLU A 471 14.79 -52.42 -18.27
N THR A 472 13.83 -53.01 -17.56
CA THR A 472 12.87 -52.27 -16.71
C THR A 472 13.58 -51.45 -15.62
N GLN A 473 14.62 -52.00 -14.99
CA GLN A 473 15.45 -51.25 -14.05
C GLN A 473 16.18 -50.08 -14.74
N ARG A 474 16.66 -50.27 -15.97
CA ARG A 474 17.32 -49.22 -16.76
C ARG A 474 16.35 -48.09 -17.13
N LEU A 475 15.10 -48.42 -17.47
CA LEU A 475 14.04 -47.45 -17.76
C LEU A 475 13.68 -46.60 -16.53
N ASN A 476 13.67 -47.21 -15.33
CA ASN A 476 13.38 -46.53 -14.06
C ASN A 476 14.53 -45.70 -13.48
N ARG A 477 15.71 -45.72 -14.10
CA ARG A 477 16.89 -45.03 -13.56
C ARG A 477 16.65 -43.51 -13.46
N LEU A 478 17.09 -42.90 -12.37
CA LEU A 478 16.93 -41.47 -12.05
C LEU A 478 15.50 -41.02 -11.70
N MET A 479 14.48 -41.89 -11.76
CA MET A 479 13.12 -41.53 -11.31
C MET A 479 13.10 -41.10 -9.84
N VAL A 480 14.00 -41.68 -9.03
CA VAL A 480 14.19 -41.32 -7.61
C VAL A 480 14.54 -39.84 -7.41
N VAL A 481 15.24 -39.21 -8.36
CA VAL A 481 15.62 -37.79 -8.27
C VAL A 481 14.38 -36.90 -8.36
N LEU A 482 13.43 -37.24 -9.23
CA LEU A 482 12.15 -36.55 -9.34
C LEU A 482 11.32 -36.77 -8.07
N THR A 483 11.31 -37.99 -7.51
CA THR A 483 10.63 -38.27 -6.24
C THR A 483 11.19 -37.44 -5.08
N ILE A 484 12.52 -37.30 -5.01
CA ILE A 484 13.19 -36.42 -4.03
C ILE A 484 12.82 -34.95 -4.25
N ALA A 485 12.68 -34.50 -5.49
CA ALA A 485 12.22 -33.13 -5.77
C ALA A 485 10.75 -32.90 -5.37
N ILE A 486 9.88 -33.89 -5.59
CA ILE A 486 8.45 -33.84 -5.27
C ILE A 486 8.23 -33.76 -3.76
N SER A 487 8.91 -34.62 -2.98
CA SER A 487 8.74 -34.65 -1.52
C SER A 487 9.66 -33.67 -0.80
N GLY A 488 10.91 -33.52 -1.26
CA GLY A 488 11.92 -32.67 -0.63
C GLY A 488 11.71 -31.18 -0.87
N GLY A 489 11.20 -30.78 -2.04
CA GLY A 489 10.93 -29.37 -2.37
C GLY A 489 10.01 -28.68 -1.35
N PRO A 490 8.80 -29.21 -1.06
CA PRO A 490 7.89 -28.61 -0.09
C PRO A 490 8.44 -28.62 1.33
N PHE A 491 9.14 -29.67 1.75
CA PHE A 491 9.74 -29.73 3.09
C PHE A 491 10.88 -28.73 3.28
N LEU A 492 11.72 -28.53 2.27
CA LEU A 492 12.74 -27.48 2.29
C LEU A 492 12.11 -26.08 2.33
N GLY A 493 11.04 -25.84 1.58
CA GLY A 493 10.31 -24.58 1.62
C GLY A 493 9.67 -24.28 2.99
N LEU A 494 9.05 -25.30 3.60
CA LEU A 494 8.49 -25.21 4.94
C LEU A 494 9.57 -24.91 5.98
N LEU A 495 10.73 -25.58 5.91
CA LEU A 495 11.88 -25.31 6.77
C LEU A 495 12.31 -23.84 6.68
N GLY A 496 12.42 -23.30 5.46
CA GLY A 496 12.76 -21.89 5.26
C GLY A 496 11.75 -20.93 5.89
N THR A 497 10.46 -21.29 5.86
CA THR A 497 9.41 -20.47 6.49
C THR A 497 9.50 -20.52 8.01
N VAL A 498 9.68 -21.71 8.60
CA VAL A 498 9.81 -21.88 10.06
C VAL A 498 11.03 -21.12 10.58
N VAL A 499 12.18 -21.23 9.90
CA VAL A 499 13.40 -20.52 10.28
C VAL A 499 13.25 -19.00 10.11
N GLY A 500 12.66 -18.54 9.00
CA GLY A 500 12.46 -17.12 8.74
C GLY A 500 11.53 -16.44 9.75
N VAL A 501 10.42 -17.10 10.10
CA VAL A 501 9.49 -16.62 11.14
C VAL A 501 10.18 -16.63 12.51
N MET A 502 10.92 -17.68 12.85
CA MET A 502 11.67 -17.75 14.11
C MET A 502 12.67 -16.60 14.26
N ILE A 503 13.45 -16.30 13.22
CA ILE A 503 14.42 -15.19 13.24
C ILE A 503 13.71 -13.84 13.35
N THR A 504 12.59 -13.67 12.63
CA THR A 504 11.77 -12.46 12.71
C THR A 504 11.29 -12.21 14.14
N PHE A 505 10.84 -13.25 14.86
CA PHE A 505 10.46 -13.12 16.26
C PHE A 505 11.64 -12.90 17.22
N ALA A 506 12.80 -13.50 16.95
CA ALA A 506 14.00 -13.27 17.74
C ALA A 506 14.50 -11.82 17.65
N ALA A 507 14.38 -11.18 16.48
CA ALA A 507 14.74 -9.79 16.28
C ALA A 507 13.86 -8.83 17.11
N ILE A 508 12.55 -9.09 17.18
CA ILE A 508 11.60 -8.32 18.02
C ILE A 508 11.95 -8.46 19.51
N ALA A 509 12.23 -9.68 19.95
CA ALA A 509 12.61 -9.94 21.34
C ALA A 509 13.90 -9.21 21.73
N ALA A 510 14.81 -9.00 20.78
CA ALA A 510 16.04 -8.23 21.00
C ALA A 510 15.83 -6.71 20.97
N SER A 511 14.89 -6.19 20.16
CA SER A 511 14.61 -4.75 20.06
C SER A 511 13.69 -4.22 21.17
N GLY A 512 12.88 -5.07 21.78
CA GLY A 512 11.97 -4.69 22.87
C GLY A 512 10.75 -3.87 22.44
N ASP A 513 10.57 -3.64 21.13
CA ASP A 513 9.46 -2.89 20.55
C ASP A 513 8.65 -3.76 19.59
N VAL A 514 7.31 -3.78 19.77
CA VAL A 514 6.40 -4.62 19.00
C VAL A 514 5.70 -3.77 17.94
N ASN A 515 6.43 -3.46 16.88
CA ASN A 515 5.88 -2.75 15.72
C ASN A 515 5.47 -3.75 14.62
N VAL A 516 4.17 -3.92 14.39
CA VAL A 516 3.61 -4.84 13.38
C VAL A 516 4.13 -4.54 11.97
N ASN A 517 4.35 -3.27 11.64
CA ASN A 517 4.84 -2.84 10.33
C ASN A 517 6.29 -3.26 10.09
N ALA A 518 7.10 -3.41 11.15
CA ALA A 518 8.47 -3.92 11.05
C ALA A 518 8.55 -5.44 10.86
N ILE A 519 7.47 -6.16 11.21
CA ILE A 519 7.42 -7.64 11.21
C ILE A 519 6.87 -8.17 9.88
N ALA A 520 5.92 -7.45 9.28
CA ALA A 520 5.22 -7.87 8.07
C ALA A 520 6.16 -8.26 6.90
N PRO A 521 7.25 -7.51 6.61
CA PRO A 521 8.18 -7.91 5.54
C PRO A 521 8.92 -9.22 5.82
N GLY A 522 9.32 -9.47 7.07
CA GLY A 522 10.06 -10.68 7.46
C GLY A 522 9.21 -11.95 7.34
N ILE A 523 7.95 -11.88 7.76
CA ILE A 523 7.00 -12.99 7.61
C ILE A 523 6.67 -13.23 6.12
N ALA A 524 6.41 -12.16 5.36
CA ALA A 524 6.13 -12.26 3.93
C ALA A 524 7.31 -12.90 3.17
N ALA A 525 8.54 -12.50 3.52
CA ALA A 525 9.75 -13.08 2.94
C ALA A 525 9.95 -14.55 3.29
N ALA A 526 9.62 -14.96 4.52
CA ALA A 526 9.66 -16.35 4.93
C ALA A 526 8.71 -17.23 4.09
N LEU A 527 7.52 -16.74 3.76
CA LEU A 527 6.53 -17.45 2.93
C LEU A 527 7.02 -17.70 1.50
N VAL A 528 7.90 -16.86 0.95
CA VAL A 528 8.48 -17.05 -0.39
C VAL A 528 9.27 -18.36 -0.48
N ALA A 529 9.93 -18.80 0.60
CA ALA A 529 10.64 -20.07 0.61
C ALA A 529 9.70 -21.26 0.37
N THR A 530 8.49 -21.23 0.96
CA THR A 530 7.46 -22.27 0.73
C THR A 530 6.95 -22.24 -0.71
N VAL A 531 6.67 -21.04 -1.24
CA VAL A 531 6.24 -20.87 -2.63
C VAL A 531 7.31 -21.39 -3.59
N ALA A 532 8.59 -21.09 -3.35
CA ALA A 532 9.70 -21.61 -4.13
C ALA A 532 9.74 -23.16 -4.08
N GLY A 533 9.55 -23.76 -2.89
CA GLY A 533 9.50 -25.21 -2.71
C GLY A 533 8.40 -25.88 -3.52
N LEU A 534 7.19 -25.29 -3.53
CA LEU A 534 6.09 -25.75 -4.37
C LEU A 534 6.38 -25.55 -5.86
N GLY A 535 7.06 -24.46 -6.23
CA GLY A 535 7.53 -24.20 -7.59
C GLY A 535 8.47 -25.27 -8.13
N VAL A 536 9.22 -25.97 -7.27
CA VAL A 536 10.04 -27.13 -7.65
C VAL A 536 9.22 -28.42 -7.71
N ALA A 537 8.36 -28.64 -6.72
CA ALA A 537 7.63 -29.89 -6.54
C ALA A 537 6.57 -30.15 -7.62
N ILE A 538 5.83 -29.11 -8.01
CA ILE A 538 4.70 -29.24 -8.94
C ILE A 538 5.17 -29.68 -10.33
N PRO A 539 6.14 -29.01 -10.98
CA PRO A 539 6.67 -29.47 -12.26
C PRO A 539 7.28 -30.88 -12.18
N ALA A 540 8.00 -31.18 -11.10
CA ALA A 540 8.59 -32.51 -10.89
C ALA A 540 7.53 -33.61 -10.81
N LEU A 541 6.37 -33.33 -10.18
CA LEU A 541 5.26 -34.27 -10.08
C LEU A 541 4.63 -34.57 -11.44
N PHE A 542 4.35 -33.54 -12.24
CA PHE A 542 3.83 -33.74 -13.60
C PHE A 542 4.84 -34.50 -14.48
N GLY A 543 6.12 -34.16 -14.39
CA GLY A 543 7.20 -34.86 -15.09
C GLY A 543 7.29 -36.33 -14.69
N TYR A 544 7.26 -36.63 -13.39
CA TYR A 544 7.31 -38.00 -12.88
C TYR A 544 6.13 -38.82 -13.38
N ASN A 545 4.92 -38.28 -13.29
CA ASN A 545 3.69 -38.95 -13.75
C ASN A 545 3.71 -39.22 -15.26
N TYR A 546 4.23 -38.28 -16.06
CA TYR A 546 4.40 -38.50 -17.50
C TYR A 546 5.41 -39.62 -17.77
N LEU A 547 6.58 -39.58 -17.13
CA LEU A 547 7.65 -40.55 -17.36
C LEU A 547 7.26 -41.96 -16.89
N ILE A 548 6.59 -42.10 -15.75
CA ILE A 548 6.17 -43.43 -15.26
C ILE A 548 5.13 -44.08 -16.16
N SER A 549 4.20 -43.32 -16.74
CA SER A 549 3.27 -43.82 -17.76
C SER A 549 4.03 -44.33 -18.99
N ARG A 550 5.03 -43.57 -19.48
CA ARG A 550 5.86 -43.99 -20.61
C ARG A 550 6.69 -45.23 -20.31
N ILE A 551 7.24 -45.35 -19.10
CA ILE A 551 7.97 -46.55 -18.67
C ILE A 551 7.03 -47.75 -18.65
N LYS A 552 5.79 -47.59 -18.16
CA LYS A 552 4.78 -48.65 -18.15
C LYS A 552 4.47 -49.14 -19.56
N ASP A 553 4.23 -48.23 -20.51
CA ASP A 553 3.97 -48.57 -21.91
C ASP A 553 5.13 -49.40 -22.50
N LEU A 554 6.37 -48.93 -22.33
CA LEU A 554 7.56 -49.66 -22.81
C LEU A 554 7.77 -51.01 -22.12
N THR A 555 7.39 -51.13 -20.84
CA THR A 555 7.46 -52.39 -20.09
C THR A 555 6.43 -53.39 -20.63
N THR A 556 5.23 -52.92 -20.98
CA THR A 556 4.22 -53.74 -21.65
C THR A 556 4.69 -54.18 -23.04
N ASP A 557 5.31 -53.29 -23.82
CA ASP A 557 5.90 -53.66 -25.13
C ASP A 557 6.95 -54.77 -24.98
N ILE A 558 7.80 -54.70 -23.94
CA ILE A 558 8.79 -55.73 -23.63
C ILE A 558 8.11 -57.08 -23.34
N GLN A 559 7.05 -57.11 -22.52
CA GLN A 559 6.33 -58.33 -22.19
C GLN A 559 5.69 -58.97 -23.44
N VAL A 560 4.98 -58.17 -24.23
CA VAL A 560 4.36 -58.62 -25.49
C VAL A 560 5.43 -59.17 -26.46
N PHE A 561 6.58 -58.50 -26.54
CA PHE A 561 7.69 -58.98 -27.37
C PHE A 561 8.25 -60.31 -26.89
N VAL A 562 8.47 -60.50 -25.59
CA VAL A 562 8.98 -61.77 -25.04
C VAL A 562 8.01 -62.90 -25.35
N ASP A 563 6.70 -62.69 -25.18
CA ASP A 563 5.68 -63.69 -25.51
C ASP A 563 5.65 -64.00 -27.01
N GLU A 564 5.66 -62.96 -27.88
CA GLU A 564 5.69 -63.14 -29.34
C GLU A 564 6.97 -63.88 -29.80
N PHE A 565 8.11 -63.56 -29.20
CA PHE A 565 9.39 -64.22 -29.48
C PHE A 565 9.38 -65.69 -29.05
N VAL A 566 8.86 -66.00 -27.85
CA VAL A 566 8.76 -67.38 -27.36
C VAL A 566 7.80 -68.21 -28.21
N THR A 567 6.65 -67.66 -28.61
CA THR A 567 5.70 -68.33 -29.50
C THR A 567 6.33 -68.62 -30.86
N LYS A 568 6.95 -67.63 -31.51
CA LYS A 568 7.64 -67.84 -32.80
C LYS A 568 8.75 -68.87 -32.66
N MET A 569 9.57 -68.79 -31.61
CA MET A 569 10.64 -69.77 -31.36
C MET A 569 10.08 -71.18 -31.19
N ALA A 570 8.97 -71.34 -30.47
CA ALA A 570 8.33 -72.64 -30.28
C ALA A 570 7.77 -73.20 -31.59
N GLU A 571 7.17 -72.36 -32.45
CA GLU A 571 6.66 -72.77 -33.77
C GLU A 571 7.81 -73.21 -34.70
N PHE A 572 8.81 -72.35 -34.91
CA PHE A 572 9.88 -72.58 -35.89
C PHE A 572 10.86 -73.70 -35.52
N TYR A 573 11.09 -73.95 -34.24
CA TYR A 573 12.03 -74.99 -33.76
C TYR A 573 11.31 -76.21 -33.17
N SER A 574 10.01 -76.39 -33.45
CA SER A 574 9.25 -77.59 -33.10
C SER A 574 9.55 -78.76 -34.04
N ALA A 575 9.56 -79.98 -33.48
CA ALA A 575 9.80 -81.20 -34.25
C ALA A 575 8.75 -81.42 -35.35
N ASP A 576 7.49 -81.04 -35.09
CA ASP A 576 6.33 -81.30 -35.96
C ASP A 576 6.38 -80.49 -37.28
N GLN A 577 6.90 -79.26 -37.23
CA GLN A 577 7.02 -78.41 -38.42
C GLN A 577 8.22 -78.79 -39.29
N ILE A 578 9.31 -79.23 -38.64
CA ILE A 578 10.47 -79.80 -39.31
C ILE A 578 10.08 -81.09 -40.04
N GLU A 579 9.35 -82.01 -39.39
CA GLU A 579 8.84 -83.23 -40.04
C GLU A 579 7.95 -82.93 -41.24
N ARG A 580 7.09 -81.90 -41.17
CA ARG A 580 6.27 -81.45 -42.31
C ARG A 580 7.08 -80.84 -43.45
N SER A 581 8.17 -80.11 -43.15
CA SER A 581 9.05 -79.55 -44.17
C SER A 581 9.86 -80.63 -44.89
N ILE A 582 10.35 -81.65 -44.16
CA ILE A 582 11.05 -82.81 -44.73
C ILE A 582 10.10 -83.70 -45.52
N ALA A 583 8.82 -83.79 -45.14
CA ALA A 583 7.82 -84.56 -45.88
C ALA A 583 7.27 -83.85 -47.14
N ALA A 584 7.54 -82.56 -47.29
CA ALA A 584 7.14 -81.75 -48.44
C ALA A 584 8.26 -81.57 -49.50
N GLU A 585 9.52 -81.79 -49.12
CA GLU A 585 10.66 -82.08 -50.00
C GLU A 585 10.66 -83.54 -50.45
#